data_AF-A0A8T1VIH3-F1
#
_entry.id   AF-A0A8T1VIH3-F1
#
_cell.length_a   1.000
_cell.length_b   1.000
_cell.length_c   1.000
_cell.angle_alpha   90.00
_cell.angle_beta   90.00
_cell.angle_gamma   90.00
#
_symmetry.space_group_name_H-M   'P 1'
#
loop_
_entity.id
_entity.type
_entity.pdbx_description
1 polymer ?
#
loop_
_entity_poly.entity_id
_entity_poly.type
_entity_poly.pdbx_seq_one_letter_code
_entity_poly.pdbx_strand_id
1 'polypeptide(L)'
;MPLVALLLCLLSLLHGSRAAFTERLTLRPLPAINQVLGRFEFSVDETPRPGGGSLFPNVLRQILEKHDAESLFLTFSVGRHADWRYGSAQSFSDSGFAHAPFGTRLQVSLRGDADVHQRWRGITSELGGIFSASLNQMDETVVTGLLPGSTPQELGAFPTTAADPALVFLHGSLAREELCTENLTPWLKMLPCRAITGLGALIDPINAVSGEYLSLSLFAERTSDGNWRLRQHLTTVQSPTKHNKSRWSLGSLFFANDQPSTDIAACPLAEESIIHTEGMESSDVVTTDLREKPVSLSESWFDDWKLAAEEASSKISYKAQQDVVSAHRFVTGYGQVSGGIAVQLKNNHPSCGMHVTYHDVIPWYLRVYFHTFRSTADGCDQKAQELVQAFDFVPAELRGRPNQLRLEAFLPANTTLVFSLQMEKVFLRLSEHPPDANRGFDIPSGVATFDVLDDGEAFSICGKEAESPNFTTTLFTEPLLVPLPTPDFSMPYNVITMTSTVVAFFVGTMLNALLRKAPRLKQMMTSSPNEAK
;
A
#
# COMPACT_ATOMS: atom_id res chain seq x y z
N MET A 1 55.16 -11.15 -26.21
CA MET A 1 54.01 -12.03 -25.90
C MET A 1 53.46 -11.90 -24.46
N PRO A 2 54.23 -11.58 -23.38
CA PRO A 2 53.63 -11.48 -22.04
C PRO A 2 52.96 -10.11 -21.77
N LEU A 3 53.37 -9.05 -22.45
CA LEU A 3 52.79 -7.71 -22.28
C LEU A 3 51.34 -7.60 -22.80
N VAL A 4 50.99 -8.33 -23.86
CA VAL A 4 49.65 -8.28 -24.48
C VAL A 4 48.63 -9.04 -23.62
N ALA A 5 49.04 -10.15 -22.98
CA ALA A 5 48.20 -10.88 -22.03
C ALA A 5 47.98 -10.08 -20.73
N LEU A 6 49.00 -9.36 -20.25
CA LEU A 6 48.85 -8.48 -19.09
C LEU A 6 47.94 -7.28 -19.39
N LEU A 7 48.05 -6.70 -20.60
CA LEU A 7 47.18 -5.59 -21.02
C LEU A 7 45.73 -6.03 -21.21
N LEU A 8 45.48 -7.25 -21.72
CA LEU A 8 44.14 -7.85 -21.82
C LEU A 8 43.54 -8.15 -20.45
N CYS A 9 44.34 -8.63 -19.48
CA CYS A 9 43.89 -8.82 -18.09
C CYS A 9 43.63 -7.49 -17.36
N LEU A 10 44.45 -6.46 -17.60
CA LEU A 10 44.24 -5.11 -17.06
C LEU A 10 43.03 -4.41 -17.72
N LEU A 11 42.79 -4.62 -19.01
CA LEU A 11 41.59 -4.12 -19.71
C LEU A 11 40.30 -4.82 -19.27
N SER A 12 40.35 -6.11 -18.90
CA SER A 12 39.20 -6.80 -18.28
C SER A 12 38.92 -6.36 -16.84
N LEU A 13 39.91 -5.81 -16.14
CA LEU A 13 39.75 -5.26 -14.79
C LEU A 13 39.30 -3.78 -14.77
N LEU A 14 39.37 -3.08 -15.89
CA LEU A 14 39.08 -1.64 -15.98
C LEU A 14 37.64 -1.29 -16.42
N HIS A 15 36.78 -2.27 -16.69
CA HIS A 15 35.39 -2.03 -17.11
C HIS A 15 34.39 -2.99 -16.43
N GLY A 16 34.44 -3.07 -15.10
CA GLY A 16 33.41 -3.75 -14.32
C GLY A 16 32.08 -3.00 -14.42
N SER A 17 31.18 -3.45 -15.30
CA SER A 17 29.76 -3.10 -15.20
C SER A 17 29.23 -3.68 -13.90
N ARG A 18 28.77 -2.84 -12.97
CA ARG A 18 28.26 -3.29 -11.68
C ARG A 18 26.74 -3.13 -11.69
N ALA A 19 26.06 -4.26 -11.83
CA ALA A 19 24.66 -4.41 -11.45
C ALA A 19 24.66 -5.27 -10.20
N ALA A 20 24.24 -4.71 -9.07
CA ALA A 20 24.21 -5.40 -7.79
C ALA A 20 22.77 -5.81 -7.48
N PHE A 21 22.57 -7.07 -7.11
CA PHE A 21 21.29 -7.59 -6.64
C PHE A 21 21.47 -8.21 -5.26
N THR A 22 20.61 -7.86 -4.31
CA THR A 22 20.60 -8.45 -2.96
C THR A 22 19.20 -8.92 -2.60
N GLU A 23 19.10 -10.09 -1.97
CA GLU A 23 17.86 -10.62 -1.42
C GLU A 23 18.03 -10.91 0.09
N ARG A 24 17.10 -10.43 0.90
CA ARG A 24 17.08 -10.63 2.34
C ARG A 24 15.69 -11.04 2.81
N LEU A 25 15.62 -11.99 3.74
CA LEU A 25 14.39 -12.39 4.43
C LEU A 25 14.59 -12.22 5.92
N THR A 26 13.79 -11.39 6.57
CA THR A 26 13.78 -11.26 8.02
C THR A 26 12.56 -11.94 8.59
N LEU A 27 12.78 -12.85 9.54
CA LEU A 27 11.76 -13.60 10.26
C LEU A 27 11.73 -13.13 11.71
N ARG A 28 10.61 -12.52 12.11
CA ARG A 28 10.34 -12.17 13.50
C ARG A 28 9.28 -13.10 14.08
N PRO A 29 9.62 -13.93 15.08
CA PRO A 29 8.64 -14.75 15.77
C PRO A 29 7.75 -13.89 16.65
N LEU A 30 6.42 -14.06 16.55
CA LEU A 30 5.42 -13.40 17.39
C LEU A 30 4.64 -14.45 18.19
N PRO A 31 5.25 -15.10 19.20
CA PRO A 31 4.67 -16.23 19.91
C PRO A 31 3.38 -15.86 20.66
N ALA A 32 3.26 -14.62 21.15
CA ALA A 32 2.09 -14.13 21.89
C ALA A 32 0.78 -14.20 21.09
N ILE A 33 0.87 -14.04 19.77
CA ILE A 33 -0.27 -14.08 18.85
C ILE A 33 -0.22 -15.30 17.93
N ASN A 34 0.72 -16.23 18.20
CA ASN A 34 0.97 -17.44 17.41
C ASN A 34 1.12 -17.13 15.91
N GLN A 35 1.98 -16.17 15.57
CA GLN A 35 2.25 -15.75 14.19
C GLN A 35 3.74 -15.51 13.96
N VAL A 36 4.11 -15.40 12.69
CA VAL A 36 5.46 -15.04 12.26
C VAL A 36 5.34 -13.90 11.26
N LEU A 37 6.07 -12.82 11.51
CA LEU A 37 6.24 -11.73 10.56
C LEU A 37 7.43 -12.07 9.65
N GLY A 38 7.16 -12.24 8.36
CA GLY A 38 8.17 -12.40 7.32
C GLY A 38 8.29 -11.13 6.49
N ARG A 39 9.50 -10.57 6.40
CA ARG A 39 9.82 -9.42 5.55
C ARG A 39 10.83 -9.82 4.50
N PHE A 40 10.42 -9.85 3.24
CA PHE A 40 11.30 -10.03 2.10
C PHE A 40 11.72 -8.67 1.56
N GLU A 41 13.00 -8.52 1.29
CA GLU A 41 13.61 -7.33 0.72
C GLU A 41 14.51 -7.69 -0.44
N PHE A 42 14.18 -7.14 -1.60
CA PHE A 42 14.91 -7.33 -2.84
C PHE A 42 15.38 -5.98 -3.35
N SER A 43 16.66 -5.87 -3.69
CA SER A 43 17.26 -4.62 -4.13
C SER A 43 18.09 -4.80 -5.38
N VAL A 44 17.90 -3.95 -6.39
CA VAL A 44 18.72 -3.90 -7.60
C VAL A 44 19.26 -2.48 -7.76
N ASP A 45 20.58 -2.35 -7.89
CA ASP A 45 21.25 -1.11 -8.26
C ASP A 45 22.03 -1.33 -9.57
N GLU A 46 21.72 -0.57 -10.61
CA GLU A 46 22.30 -0.73 -11.95
C GLU A 46 22.80 0.61 -12.51
N THR A 47 24.05 0.64 -12.97
CA THR A 47 24.65 1.81 -13.63
C THR A 47 24.26 1.88 -15.11
N PRO A 48 24.07 3.07 -15.71
CA PRO A 48 23.60 3.21 -17.08
C PRO A 48 24.68 2.82 -18.08
N ARG A 49 24.52 1.72 -18.84
CA ARG A 49 25.42 1.40 -19.97
C ARG A 49 24.79 0.54 -21.09
N PRO A 50 25.29 0.68 -22.34
CA PRO A 50 24.88 -0.14 -23.47
C PRO A 50 25.69 -1.45 -23.53
N GLY A 51 25.00 -2.60 -23.45
CA GLY A 51 25.56 -3.90 -23.85
C GLY A 51 25.78 -4.95 -22.75
N GLY A 52 25.48 -4.66 -21.48
CA GLY A 52 25.45 -5.64 -20.38
C GLY A 52 24.05 -6.24 -20.17
N GLY A 53 23.96 -7.37 -19.44
CA GLY A 53 22.68 -7.93 -19.01
C GLY A 53 22.03 -7.02 -17.95
N SER A 54 20.87 -6.45 -18.28
CA SER A 54 20.08 -5.58 -17.39
C SER A 54 19.36 -6.43 -16.34
N LEU A 55 19.56 -6.13 -15.05
CA LEU A 55 18.79 -6.73 -13.96
C LEU A 55 17.54 -5.91 -13.67
N PHE A 56 17.57 -4.61 -13.96
CA PHE A 56 16.41 -3.74 -13.83
C PHE A 56 15.31 -4.13 -14.85
N PRO A 57 14.04 -4.26 -14.44
CA PRO A 57 12.95 -4.64 -15.33
C PRO A 57 12.74 -3.63 -16.46
N ASN A 58 12.85 -4.10 -17.71
CA ASN A 58 12.66 -3.26 -18.90
C ASN A 58 11.31 -2.54 -18.93
N VAL A 59 10.26 -3.16 -18.38
CA VAL A 59 8.91 -2.56 -18.33
C VAL A 59 8.90 -1.29 -17.46
N LEU A 60 9.56 -1.31 -16.30
CA LEU A 60 9.67 -0.14 -15.43
C LEU A 60 10.57 0.93 -16.05
N ARG A 61 11.63 0.51 -16.74
CA ARG A 61 12.52 1.44 -17.47
C ARG A 61 11.73 2.20 -18.53
N GLN A 62 10.95 1.49 -19.32
CA GLN A 62 10.09 2.08 -20.35
C GLN A 62 9.08 3.07 -19.76
N ILE A 63 8.44 2.74 -18.63
CA ILE A 63 7.49 3.65 -17.96
C ILE A 63 8.20 4.92 -17.50
N LEU A 64 9.32 4.78 -16.77
CA LEU A 64 10.07 5.92 -16.23
C LEU A 64 10.60 6.83 -17.35
N GLU A 65 11.12 6.26 -18.44
CA GLU A 65 11.63 7.03 -19.59
C GLU A 65 10.50 7.67 -20.40
N LYS A 66 9.42 6.95 -20.68
CA LYS A 66 8.30 7.43 -21.51
C LYS A 66 7.57 8.60 -20.89
N HIS A 67 7.41 8.59 -19.56
CA HIS A 67 6.67 9.61 -18.82
C HIS A 67 7.58 10.59 -18.07
N ASP A 68 8.90 10.54 -18.34
CA ASP A 68 9.92 11.36 -17.66
C ASP A 68 9.72 11.41 -16.13
N ALA A 69 9.49 10.24 -15.56
CA ALA A 69 9.35 10.05 -14.13
C ALA A 69 10.72 9.75 -13.53
N GLU A 70 11.06 10.48 -12.47
CA GLU A 70 12.27 10.25 -11.70
C GLU A 70 12.10 9.02 -10.80
N SER A 71 10.97 8.93 -10.10
CA SER A 71 10.68 7.82 -9.23
C SER A 71 9.19 7.47 -9.23
N LEU A 72 8.92 6.19 -8.98
CA LEU A 72 7.58 5.68 -8.70
C LEU A 72 7.64 4.77 -7.47
N PHE A 73 6.62 4.88 -6.63
CA PHE A 73 6.41 3.99 -5.49
C PHE A 73 4.97 3.47 -5.52
N LEU A 74 4.82 2.17 -5.71
CA LEU A 74 3.54 1.49 -5.77
C LEU A 74 3.44 0.51 -4.61
N THR A 75 2.35 0.59 -3.84
CA THR A 75 2.08 -0.33 -2.75
C THR A 75 0.69 -0.91 -2.85
N PHE A 76 0.54 -2.20 -2.57
CA PHE A 76 -0.72 -2.88 -2.37
C PHE A 76 -0.71 -3.50 -0.99
N SER A 77 -1.80 -3.43 -0.25
CA SER A 77 -1.91 -4.21 0.98
C SER A 77 -3.33 -4.68 1.28
N VAL A 78 -3.40 -5.79 1.99
CA VAL A 78 -4.62 -6.37 2.52
C VAL A 78 -4.40 -6.78 3.97
N GLY A 79 -5.45 -6.67 4.77
CA GLY A 79 -5.35 -6.77 6.22
C GLY A 79 -4.92 -5.46 6.87
N ARG A 80 -4.92 -5.45 8.21
CA ARG A 80 -4.57 -4.26 8.99
C ARG A 80 -3.19 -4.46 9.60
N HIS A 81 -2.20 -3.65 9.20
CA HIS A 81 -0.96 -3.55 9.95
C HIS A 81 -1.26 -2.93 11.33
N ALA A 82 -0.78 -3.57 12.39
CA ALA A 82 -0.94 -3.11 13.75
C ALA A 82 0.43 -3.15 14.41
N ASP A 83 1.11 -1.98 14.48
CA ASP A 83 2.44 -1.85 15.07
C ASP A 83 2.51 -2.46 16.48
N TRP A 84 1.54 -2.15 17.35
CA TRP A 84 1.46 -2.70 18.70
C TRP A 84 1.37 -4.24 18.74
N ARG A 85 0.89 -4.86 17.67
CA ARG A 85 0.70 -6.30 17.57
C ARG A 85 1.90 -6.99 16.92
N TYR A 86 2.48 -6.36 15.90
CA TYR A 86 3.54 -6.94 15.08
C TYR A 86 4.95 -6.43 15.46
N GLY A 87 5.00 -5.54 16.46
CA GLY A 87 6.16 -4.73 16.78
C GLY A 87 6.25 -3.56 15.82
N SER A 88 6.70 -2.41 16.31
CA SER A 88 6.79 -1.24 15.46
C SER A 88 7.70 -1.48 14.25
N ALA A 89 7.30 -0.92 13.10
CA ALA A 89 8.14 -0.72 11.92
C ALA A 89 9.56 -0.19 12.26
N GLN A 90 9.68 0.49 13.41
CA GLN A 90 10.89 1.08 14.00
C GLN A 90 12.03 0.09 14.30
N SER A 91 11.75 -1.20 14.49
CA SER A 91 12.79 -2.18 14.86
C SER A 91 13.67 -2.63 13.67
N PHE A 92 13.33 -2.22 12.45
CA PHE A 92 14.10 -2.50 11.26
C PHE A 92 14.69 -1.20 10.72
N SER A 93 15.99 -1.00 10.90
CA SER A 93 16.79 0.17 10.50
C SER A 93 16.36 0.85 9.17
N ASP A 94 16.36 2.20 9.18
CA ASP A 94 16.38 3.20 8.09
C ASP A 94 15.41 3.11 6.91
N SER A 95 14.53 2.11 6.86
CA SER A 95 13.68 1.87 5.69
C SER A 95 12.21 1.83 6.06
N GLY A 96 11.55 2.98 6.03
CA GLY A 96 10.09 3.17 6.18
C GLY A 96 9.24 2.52 5.06
N PHE A 97 9.76 1.49 4.38
CA PHE A 97 9.19 0.87 3.17
C PHE A 97 8.48 -0.46 3.44
N ALA A 98 8.51 -0.94 4.69
CA ALA A 98 8.11 -2.30 5.02
C ALA A 98 6.59 -2.50 5.01
N HIS A 99 5.82 -1.46 5.32
CA HIS A 99 4.39 -1.57 5.56
C HIS A 99 3.63 -0.49 4.81
N ALA A 100 2.47 -0.87 4.28
CA ALA A 100 1.53 0.03 3.63
C ALA A 100 0.14 -0.09 4.28
N PRO A 101 -0.66 1.00 4.30
CA PRO A 101 -2.04 0.93 4.74
C PRO A 101 -2.90 0.17 3.73
N PHE A 102 -4.06 -0.28 4.20
CA PHE A 102 -5.03 -1.04 3.41
C PHE A 102 -5.34 -0.38 2.06
N GLY A 103 -5.37 -1.21 1.02
CA GLY A 103 -5.64 -0.78 -0.35
C GLY A 103 -4.36 -0.50 -1.13
N THR A 104 -4.49 0.31 -2.18
CA THR A 104 -3.41 0.59 -3.13
C THR A 104 -3.01 2.05 -3.13
N ARG A 105 -1.71 2.33 -3.15
CA ARG A 105 -1.16 3.69 -3.20
C ARG A 105 -0.11 3.80 -4.28
N LEU A 106 -0.12 4.94 -4.97
CA LEU A 106 0.87 5.28 -5.97
C LEU A 106 1.41 6.67 -5.67
N GLN A 107 2.73 6.79 -5.64
CA GLN A 107 3.44 8.05 -5.59
C GLN A 107 4.39 8.13 -6.78
N VAL A 108 4.46 9.29 -7.42
CA VAL A 108 5.31 9.51 -8.58
C VAL A 108 5.96 10.88 -8.45
N SER A 109 7.27 10.93 -8.69
CA SER A 109 8.00 12.18 -8.86
C SER A 109 8.27 12.37 -10.35
N LEU A 110 7.67 13.39 -10.95
CA LEU A 110 7.81 13.72 -12.37
C LEU A 110 8.80 14.86 -12.56
N ARG A 111 9.60 14.81 -13.63
CA ARG A 111 10.43 15.94 -14.02
C ARG A 111 9.60 16.97 -14.78
N GLY A 112 9.61 18.21 -14.30
CA GLY A 112 8.90 19.34 -14.91
C GLY A 112 7.37 19.27 -14.77
N ASP A 113 6.72 20.41 -15.02
CA ASP A 113 5.27 20.59 -14.83
C ASP A 113 4.45 20.47 -16.14
N ALA A 114 5.11 20.22 -17.27
CA ALA A 114 4.41 20.04 -18.54
C ALA A 114 3.61 18.71 -18.56
N ASP A 115 2.34 18.76 -18.99
CA ASP A 115 1.47 17.61 -19.23
C ASP A 115 1.36 16.60 -18.06
N VAL A 116 1.51 17.08 -16.82
CA VAL A 116 1.56 16.26 -15.59
C VAL A 116 0.38 15.29 -15.48
N HIS A 117 -0.86 15.78 -15.69
CA HIS A 117 -2.06 14.93 -15.62
C HIS A 117 -2.14 13.89 -16.74
N GLN A 118 -1.56 14.16 -17.92
CA GLN A 118 -1.52 13.19 -19.00
C GLN A 118 -0.48 12.10 -18.72
N ARG A 119 0.69 12.49 -18.21
CA ARG A 119 1.76 11.56 -17.82
C ARG A 119 1.33 10.67 -16.65
N TRP A 120 0.69 11.24 -15.63
CA TRP A 120 0.07 10.48 -14.53
C TRP A 120 -0.92 9.43 -15.04
N ARG A 121 -1.86 9.82 -15.92
CA ARG A 121 -2.83 8.88 -16.54
C ARG A 121 -2.15 7.78 -17.36
N GLY A 122 -1.04 8.11 -18.03
CA GLY A 122 -0.24 7.13 -18.75
C GLY A 122 0.40 6.10 -17.81
N ILE A 123 1.01 6.56 -16.72
CA ILE A 123 1.63 5.71 -15.70
C ILE A 123 0.58 4.80 -15.03
N THR A 124 -0.56 5.35 -14.58
CA THR A 124 -1.61 4.56 -13.92
C THR A 124 -2.22 3.53 -14.86
N SER A 125 -2.33 3.83 -16.16
CA SER A 125 -2.82 2.88 -17.17
C SER A 125 -1.84 1.73 -17.42
N GLU A 126 -0.56 2.03 -17.58
CA GLU A 126 0.47 1.02 -17.81
C GLU A 126 0.67 0.12 -16.58
N LEU A 127 0.77 0.71 -15.38
CA LEU A 127 0.87 -0.05 -14.13
C LEU A 127 -0.42 -0.85 -13.87
N GLY A 128 -1.60 -0.29 -14.15
CA GLY A 128 -2.87 -0.99 -14.02
C GLY A 128 -2.94 -2.23 -14.92
N GLY A 129 -2.42 -2.14 -16.14
CA GLY A 129 -2.30 -3.28 -17.04
C GLY A 129 -1.29 -4.34 -16.58
N ILE A 130 -0.16 -3.93 -16.00
CA ILE A 130 0.89 -4.84 -15.52
C ILE A 130 0.43 -5.60 -14.28
N PHE A 131 -0.11 -4.87 -13.30
CA PHE A 131 -0.54 -5.44 -12.03
C PHE A 131 -1.96 -5.99 -12.09
N SER A 132 -2.69 -5.83 -13.20
CA SER A 132 -4.13 -6.19 -13.31
C SER A 132 -4.97 -5.49 -12.23
N ALA A 133 -4.69 -4.21 -12.02
CA ALA A 133 -5.28 -3.38 -10.97
C ALA A 133 -6.05 -2.19 -11.57
N SER A 134 -7.07 -1.70 -10.86
CA SER A 134 -7.92 -0.57 -11.28
C SER A 134 -7.26 0.80 -11.12
N LEU A 135 -5.93 0.90 -11.27
CA LEU A 135 -5.16 2.14 -11.05
C LEU A 135 -5.63 3.31 -11.92
N ASN A 136 -6.28 3.04 -13.06
CA ASN A 136 -6.94 4.04 -13.90
C ASN A 136 -7.99 4.89 -13.16
N GLN A 137 -8.51 4.40 -12.02
CA GLN A 137 -9.44 5.15 -11.15
C GLN A 137 -8.74 6.24 -10.34
N MET A 138 -7.41 6.30 -10.30
CA MET A 138 -6.67 7.41 -9.71
C MET A 138 -6.70 8.64 -10.65
N ASP A 139 -7.89 9.17 -10.90
CA ASP A 139 -8.11 10.35 -11.72
C ASP A 139 -7.92 11.65 -10.93
N GLU A 140 -8.32 12.79 -11.51
CA GLU A 140 -8.27 14.12 -10.89
C GLU A 140 -9.01 14.21 -9.55
N THR A 141 -9.89 13.25 -9.25
CA THR A 141 -10.64 13.20 -7.99
C THR A 141 -9.92 12.48 -6.86
N VAL A 142 -8.84 11.78 -7.18
CA VAL A 142 -8.03 10.98 -6.24
C VAL A 142 -6.60 11.52 -6.15
N VAL A 143 -6.03 11.97 -7.27
CA VAL A 143 -4.63 12.42 -7.32
C VAL A 143 -4.45 13.78 -6.63
N THR A 144 -3.34 13.90 -5.92
CA THR A 144 -2.97 15.07 -5.13
C THR A 144 -1.50 15.41 -5.29
N GLY A 145 -1.18 16.70 -5.42
CA GLY A 145 0.18 17.21 -5.24
C GLY A 145 0.48 17.54 -3.77
N LEU A 146 1.69 18.04 -3.50
CA LEU A 146 2.11 18.51 -2.19
C LEU A 146 1.44 19.84 -1.80
N LEU A 147 1.22 20.01 -0.49
CA LEU A 147 0.90 21.32 0.08
C LEU A 147 2.16 22.19 0.16
N PRO A 148 2.03 23.53 0.10
CA PRO A 148 3.15 24.43 0.33
C PRO A 148 3.83 24.13 1.68
N GLY A 149 5.16 23.98 1.68
CA GLY A 149 5.93 23.66 2.88
C GLY A 149 5.93 22.18 3.29
N SER A 150 5.08 21.34 2.68
CA SER A 150 5.07 19.90 2.94
C SER A 150 6.14 19.16 2.13
N THR A 151 6.60 18.04 2.68
CA THR A 151 7.55 17.14 2.00
C THR A 151 6.87 15.83 1.57
N PRO A 152 7.41 15.12 0.56
CA PRO A 152 6.93 13.78 0.19
C PRO A 152 6.87 12.80 1.37
N GLN A 153 7.81 12.90 2.31
CA GLN A 153 7.90 12.02 3.48
C GLN A 153 6.69 12.13 4.40
N GLU A 154 6.06 13.30 4.48
CA GLU A 154 4.81 13.49 5.25
C GLU A 154 3.62 12.73 4.65
N LEU A 155 3.68 12.39 3.35
CA LEU A 155 2.74 11.49 2.69
C LEU A 155 3.23 10.04 2.72
N GLY A 156 4.29 9.73 3.47
CA GLY A 156 4.89 8.40 3.57
C GLY A 156 5.64 8.00 2.31
N ALA A 157 6.24 8.96 1.59
CA ALA A 157 7.06 8.67 0.42
C ALA A 157 8.49 8.26 0.75
N PHE A 158 9.12 7.58 -0.21
CA PHE A 158 10.51 7.17 -0.12
C PHE A 158 11.43 8.41 -0.01
N PRO A 159 12.40 8.44 0.93
CA PRO A 159 13.38 9.52 1.03
C PRO A 159 14.22 9.54 -0.24
N THR A 160 13.92 10.49 -1.12
CA THR A 160 14.68 10.69 -2.36
C THR A 160 16.00 11.39 -2.06
N THR A 161 17.05 10.99 -2.77
CA THR A 161 18.43 11.46 -2.51
C THR A 161 18.70 12.92 -2.90
N ALA A 162 17.74 13.63 -3.48
CA ALA A 162 17.82 15.06 -3.73
C ALA A 162 16.42 15.69 -3.82
N ALA A 163 16.17 16.74 -3.05
CA ALA A 163 15.02 17.62 -3.24
C ALA A 163 15.32 18.55 -4.42
N ASP A 164 15.19 18.05 -5.65
CA ASP A 164 15.23 18.91 -6.82
C ASP A 164 13.90 19.70 -6.88
N PRO A 165 13.92 21.05 -6.75
CA PRO A 165 12.72 21.86 -6.80
C PRO A 165 11.98 21.79 -8.15
N ALA A 166 12.60 21.25 -9.20
CA ALA A 166 11.96 21.03 -10.49
C ALA A 166 11.07 19.76 -10.55
N LEU A 167 11.07 18.94 -9.50
CA LEU A 167 10.25 17.73 -9.43
C LEU A 167 8.83 18.05 -8.97
N VAL A 168 7.86 17.48 -9.68
CA VAL A 168 6.44 17.50 -9.31
C VAL A 168 6.08 16.17 -8.68
N PHE A 169 5.80 16.19 -7.38
CA PHE A 169 5.35 15.01 -6.64
C PHE A 169 3.83 14.86 -6.73
N LEU A 170 3.37 13.66 -7.08
CA LEU A 170 1.97 13.27 -7.11
C LEU A 170 1.75 12.03 -6.24
N HIS A 171 0.64 12.02 -5.52
CA HIS A 171 0.18 10.90 -4.70
C HIS A 171 -1.28 10.58 -5.02
N GLY A 172 -1.62 9.29 -5.08
CA GLY A 172 -2.99 8.80 -5.19
C GLY A 172 -3.18 7.54 -4.35
N SER A 173 -4.38 7.37 -3.78
CA SER A 173 -4.71 6.23 -2.94
C SER A 173 -6.11 5.69 -3.24
N LEU A 174 -6.19 4.40 -3.55
CA LEU A 174 -7.43 3.65 -3.76
C LEU A 174 -7.61 2.67 -2.61
N ALA A 175 -8.37 3.06 -1.59
CA ALA A 175 -8.62 2.20 -0.43
C ALA A 175 -9.41 0.92 -0.78
N ARG A 176 -10.14 0.91 -1.90
CA ARG A 176 -10.96 -0.23 -2.35
C ARG A 176 -10.21 -1.22 -3.26
N GLU A 177 -9.03 -0.84 -3.73
CA GLU A 177 -8.21 -1.70 -4.58
C GLU A 177 -7.33 -2.56 -3.68
N GLU A 178 -7.82 -3.75 -3.35
CA GLU A 178 -7.14 -4.71 -2.50
C GLU A 178 -6.07 -5.52 -3.26
N LEU A 179 -5.15 -6.13 -2.49
CA LEU A 179 -4.10 -6.98 -3.04
C LEU A 179 -4.67 -8.36 -3.42
N CYS A 180 -4.54 -8.70 -4.70
CA CYS A 180 -4.93 -9.99 -5.28
C CYS A 180 -3.69 -10.79 -5.73
N THR A 181 -3.87 -12.10 -5.97
CA THR A 181 -2.80 -12.99 -6.46
C THR A 181 -2.23 -12.57 -7.82
N GLU A 182 -3.07 -11.90 -8.60
CA GLU A 182 -2.82 -11.33 -9.92
C GLU A 182 -1.82 -10.17 -9.85
N ASN A 183 -1.73 -9.44 -8.72
CA ASN A 183 -0.74 -8.39 -8.54
C ASN A 183 0.64 -8.97 -8.14
N LEU A 184 0.65 -10.07 -7.38
CA LEU A 184 1.90 -10.68 -6.88
C LEU A 184 2.69 -11.39 -7.99
N THR A 185 2.00 -12.01 -8.95
CA THR A 185 2.63 -12.71 -10.08
C THR A 185 3.54 -11.80 -10.93
N PRO A 186 3.12 -10.63 -11.42
CA PRO A 186 3.99 -9.71 -12.15
C PRO A 186 5.10 -9.13 -11.28
N TRP A 187 4.85 -8.90 -9.98
CA TRP A 187 5.88 -8.46 -9.04
C TRP A 187 7.01 -9.48 -8.90
N LEU A 188 6.68 -10.77 -8.74
CA LEU A 188 7.66 -11.85 -8.68
C LEU A 188 8.43 -12.00 -10.01
N LYS A 189 7.77 -11.77 -11.15
CA LYS A 189 8.43 -11.81 -12.47
C LYS A 189 9.47 -10.71 -12.68
N MET A 190 9.39 -9.61 -11.92
CA MET A 190 10.37 -8.51 -11.97
C MET A 190 11.65 -8.83 -11.19
N LEU A 191 11.65 -9.82 -10.29
CA LEU A 191 12.85 -10.24 -9.59
C LEU A 191 13.83 -10.92 -10.56
N PRO A 192 15.16 -10.67 -10.45
CA PRO A 192 16.17 -11.32 -11.29
C PRO A 192 16.08 -12.85 -11.33
N CYS A 193 15.90 -13.49 -10.16
CA CYS A 193 15.73 -14.94 -10.02
C CYS A 193 14.27 -15.41 -10.02
N ARG A 194 13.31 -14.49 -10.13
CA ARG A 194 11.87 -14.77 -10.10
C ARG A 194 11.46 -15.62 -8.88
N ALA A 195 10.39 -16.39 -9.02
CA ALA A 195 9.96 -17.40 -8.04
C ALA A 195 10.55 -18.80 -8.33
N ILE A 196 11.79 -18.88 -8.84
CA ILE A 196 12.42 -20.15 -9.26
C ILE A 196 13.53 -20.55 -8.29
N THR A 197 14.41 -19.62 -7.93
CA THR A 197 15.56 -19.84 -7.03
C THR A 197 15.75 -18.64 -6.11
N GLY A 198 16.45 -18.82 -4.98
CA GLY A 198 16.61 -17.77 -3.98
C GLY A 198 15.35 -17.57 -3.14
N LEU A 199 15.29 -16.45 -2.43
CA LEU A 199 14.21 -16.15 -1.49
C LEU A 199 12.86 -15.94 -2.18
N GLY A 200 12.87 -15.53 -3.45
CA GLY A 200 11.65 -15.43 -4.26
C GLY A 200 10.91 -16.75 -4.42
N ALA A 201 11.60 -17.90 -4.33
CA ALA A 201 10.99 -19.22 -4.42
C ALA A 201 10.15 -19.60 -3.19
N LEU A 202 10.33 -18.92 -2.05
CA LEU A 202 9.49 -19.10 -0.85
C LEU A 202 8.11 -18.46 -1.01
N ILE A 203 7.92 -17.56 -1.97
CA ILE A 203 6.71 -16.77 -2.05
C ILE A 203 5.66 -17.54 -2.85
N ASP A 204 4.83 -18.35 -2.17
CA ASP A 204 3.62 -18.96 -2.73
C ASP A 204 2.46 -17.95 -2.73
N PRO A 205 1.95 -17.52 -3.90
CA PRO A 205 0.89 -16.53 -3.96
C PRO A 205 -0.40 -16.90 -3.22
N ILE A 206 -0.75 -18.19 -3.21
CA ILE A 206 -1.99 -18.64 -2.58
C ILE A 206 -1.87 -18.56 -1.07
N ASN A 207 -0.74 -19.05 -0.52
CA ASN A 207 -0.53 -19.00 0.92
C ASN A 207 -0.26 -17.58 1.42
N ALA A 208 0.49 -16.76 0.67
CA ALA A 208 0.79 -15.38 1.02
C ALA A 208 -0.47 -14.55 1.30
N VAL A 209 -1.49 -14.65 0.44
CA VAL A 209 -2.75 -13.90 0.58
C VAL A 209 -3.62 -14.42 1.74
N SER A 210 -3.40 -15.64 2.21
CA SER A 210 -4.16 -16.23 3.32
C SER A 210 -3.70 -15.80 4.72
N GLY A 211 -2.64 -14.99 4.81
CA GLY A 211 -2.12 -14.44 6.07
C GLY A 211 -3.03 -13.37 6.66
N GLU A 212 -2.75 -12.93 7.90
CA GLU A 212 -3.51 -11.84 8.53
C GLU A 212 -3.21 -10.46 7.95
N TYR A 213 -1.99 -10.28 7.45
CA TYR A 213 -1.54 -9.07 6.79
C TYR A 213 -0.59 -9.43 5.67
N LEU A 214 -0.78 -8.79 4.52
CA LEU A 214 0.09 -8.90 3.36
C LEU A 214 0.27 -7.51 2.76
N SER A 215 1.51 -7.09 2.59
CA SER A 215 1.85 -5.85 1.91
C SER A 215 2.93 -6.09 0.88
N LEU A 216 2.67 -5.57 -0.32
CA LEU A 216 3.52 -5.59 -1.47
C LEU A 216 3.97 -4.15 -1.76
N SER A 217 5.27 -3.92 -1.94
CA SER A 217 5.77 -2.62 -2.36
C SER A 217 6.80 -2.73 -3.48
N LEU A 218 6.83 -1.70 -4.31
CA LEU A 218 7.75 -1.55 -5.42
C LEU A 218 8.13 -0.09 -5.56
N PHE A 219 9.41 0.21 -5.33
CA PHE A 219 10.02 1.51 -5.57
C PHE A 219 10.99 1.41 -6.73
N ALA A 220 10.80 2.21 -7.77
CA ALA A 220 11.70 2.28 -8.91
C ALA A 220 12.12 3.72 -9.14
N GLU A 221 13.42 3.95 -9.30
CA GLU A 221 14.02 5.27 -9.41
C GLU A 221 15.07 5.31 -10.53
N ARG A 222 15.11 6.44 -11.24
CA ARG A 222 16.21 6.86 -12.10
C ARG A 222 16.87 8.08 -11.47
N THR A 223 17.99 7.85 -10.80
CA THR A 223 18.79 8.90 -10.16
C THR A 223 19.27 9.96 -11.15
N SER A 224 19.64 11.14 -10.65
CA SER A 224 20.24 12.24 -11.42
C SER A 224 21.50 11.81 -12.19
N ASP A 225 22.29 10.90 -11.61
CA ASP A 225 23.48 10.31 -12.24
C ASP A 225 23.15 9.30 -13.36
N GLY A 226 21.86 9.01 -13.57
CA GLY A 226 21.37 8.06 -14.55
C GLY A 226 21.38 6.59 -14.08
N ASN A 227 21.72 6.33 -12.82
CA ASN A 227 21.62 4.99 -12.23
C ASN A 227 20.17 4.60 -11.98
N TRP A 228 19.88 3.33 -12.16
CA TRP A 228 18.58 2.71 -11.92
C TRP A 228 18.61 2.01 -10.56
N ARG A 229 17.60 2.29 -9.72
CA ARG A 229 17.41 1.61 -8.44
C ARG A 229 16.03 1.01 -8.38
N LEU A 230 15.94 -0.25 -7.95
CA LEU A 230 14.69 -0.94 -7.68
C LEU A 230 14.73 -1.51 -6.27
N ARG A 231 13.73 -1.20 -5.46
CA ARG A 231 13.50 -1.81 -4.15
C ARG A 231 12.12 -2.45 -4.16
N GLN A 232 12.08 -3.72 -3.81
CA GLN A 232 10.87 -4.53 -3.79
C GLN A 232 10.76 -5.14 -2.40
N HIS A 233 9.64 -4.87 -1.70
CA HIS A 233 9.40 -5.47 -0.39
C HIS A 233 8.10 -6.28 -0.38
N LEU A 234 8.11 -7.37 0.37
CA LEU A 234 6.92 -8.14 0.68
C LEU A 234 6.91 -8.39 2.18
N THR A 235 5.88 -7.88 2.86
CA THR A 235 5.65 -8.18 4.28
C THR A 235 4.46 -9.10 4.40
N THR A 236 4.62 -10.18 5.15
CA THR A 236 3.56 -11.16 5.41
C THR A 236 3.50 -11.49 6.90
N VAL A 237 2.28 -11.63 7.43
CA VAL A 237 2.03 -12.13 8.78
C VAL A 237 1.27 -13.45 8.64
N GLN A 238 1.96 -14.55 8.91
CA GLN A 238 1.44 -15.90 8.70
C GLN A 238 1.31 -16.66 10.03
N SER A 239 0.31 -17.54 10.09
CA SER A 239 0.14 -18.46 11.22
C SER A 239 0.82 -19.80 10.92
N PRO A 240 1.76 -20.26 11.77
CA PRO A 240 2.50 -21.50 11.55
C PRO A 240 1.67 -22.78 11.77
N THR A 241 0.48 -22.69 12.36
CA THR A 241 -0.23 -23.84 12.95
C THR A 241 -1.27 -24.54 12.05
N LYS A 242 -1.27 -24.31 10.72
CA LYS A 242 -2.26 -24.98 9.84
C LYS A 242 -2.06 -26.50 9.78
N HIS A 243 -0.82 -27.00 9.92
CA HIS A 243 -0.51 -28.42 9.72
C HIS A 243 0.28 -29.12 10.85
N ASN A 244 1.04 -28.41 11.70
CA ASN A 244 1.76 -29.02 12.81
C ASN A 244 1.77 -28.12 14.07
N LYS A 245 1.44 -28.69 15.24
CA LYS A 245 1.11 -27.91 16.45
C LYS A 245 2.30 -27.59 17.36
N SER A 246 3.47 -28.22 17.16
CA SER A 246 4.60 -28.10 18.08
C SER A 246 5.86 -27.48 17.49
N ARG A 247 6.07 -27.58 16.17
CA ARG A 247 7.25 -27.06 15.46
C ARG A 247 6.82 -26.62 14.07
N TRP A 248 7.39 -25.52 13.59
CA TRP A 248 7.18 -25.06 12.22
C TRP A 248 8.50 -24.91 11.50
N SER A 249 8.45 -25.16 10.19
CA SER A 249 9.53 -25.03 9.23
C SER A 249 9.19 -23.94 8.20
N LEU A 250 10.19 -23.45 7.47
CA LEU A 250 9.96 -22.51 6.36
C LEU A 250 8.94 -23.05 5.34
N GLY A 251 8.96 -24.36 5.09
CA GLY A 251 7.98 -25.07 4.26
C GLY A 251 6.55 -24.87 4.76
N SER A 252 6.31 -25.20 6.03
CA SER A 252 4.97 -25.08 6.63
C SER A 252 4.48 -23.64 6.79
N LEU A 253 5.38 -22.66 6.86
CA LEU A 253 5.02 -21.24 7.00
C LEU A 253 4.63 -20.62 5.67
N PHE A 254 5.41 -20.89 4.62
CA PHE A 254 5.31 -20.18 3.36
C PHE A 254 4.54 -20.91 2.26
N PHE A 255 4.30 -22.22 2.38
CA PHE A 255 3.57 -23.00 1.38
C PHE A 255 2.24 -23.54 1.92
N ALA A 256 1.21 -23.59 1.07
CA ALA A 256 -0.09 -24.14 1.43
C ALA A 256 -0.10 -25.66 1.61
N ASN A 257 0.81 -26.37 0.94
CA ASN A 257 0.99 -27.80 1.06
C ASN A 257 2.42 -28.08 1.55
N ASP A 258 2.57 -29.01 2.50
CA ASP A 258 3.87 -29.51 2.92
C ASP A 258 4.59 -30.13 1.71
N GLN A 259 5.47 -29.37 1.06
CA GLN A 259 6.38 -29.91 0.06
C GLN A 259 7.49 -30.67 0.81
N PRO A 260 7.58 -32.01 0.72
CA PRO A 260 8.38 -32.76 1.68
C PRO A 260 9.91 -32.75 1.47
N SER A 261 10.46 -32.08 0.43
CA SER A 261 11.86 -32.35 0.04
C SER A 261 12.42 -31.41 -1.02
N THR A 262 12.48 -30.11 -0.75
CA THR A 262 13.31 -29.19 -1.55
C THR A 262 14.14 -28.32 -0.62
N ASP A 263 15.43 -28.24 -0.91
CA ASP A 263 16.31 -27.29 -0.25
C ASP A 263 16.19 -25.95 -0.97
N ILE A 264 16.15 -24.85 -0.22
CA ILE A 264 16.31 -23.52 -0.76
C ILE A 264 17.80 -23.20 -0.92
N ALA A 265 18.18 -22.79 -2.13
CA ALA A 265 19.52 -22.34 -2.48
C ALA A 265 19.50 -20.86 -2.84
N ALA A 266 20.64 -20.18 -2.67
CA ALA A 266 20.81 -18.77 -3.04
C ALA A 266 20.50 -18.51 -4.53
N CYS A 267 19.97 -17.32 -4.82
CA CYS A 267 19.85 -16.82 -6.18
C CYS A 267 21.25 -16.68 -6.83
N PRO A 268 21.50 -17.30 -8.01
CA PRO A 268 22.80 -17.21 -8.69
C PRO A 268 23.21 -15.79 -9.10
N LEU A 269 22.23 -14.88 -9.22
CA LEU A 269 22.43 -13.48 -9.61
C LEU A 269 22.61 -12.55 -8.40
N ALA A 270 22.41 -13.03 -7.18
CA ALA A 270 22.49 -12.21 -5.97
C ALA A 270 23.93 -12.12 -5.44
N GLU A 271 24.36 -10.92 -5.08
CA GLU A 271 25.57 -10.66 -4.30
C GLU A 271 25.36 -11.13 -2.85
N GLU A 272 24.15 -11.00 -2.32
CA GLU A 272 23.79 -11.43 -0.97
C GLU A 272 22.43 -12.14 -0.98
N SER A 273 22.36 -13.31 -0.31
CA SER A 273 21.14 -14.12 -0.16
C SER A 273 21.00 -14.56 1.29
N ILE A 274 20.40 -13.72 2.14
CA ILE A 274 20.50 -13.86 3.59
C ILE A 274 19.13 -14.03 4.24
N ILE A 275 19.03 -14.94 5.22
CA ILE A 275 17.88 -15.05 6.13
C ILE A 275 18.31 -14.57 7.53
N HIS A 276 17.67 -13.51 8.01
CA HIS A 276 17.79 -13.03 9.38
C HIS A 276 16.64 -13.57 10.21
N THR A 277 16.93 -14.17 11.36
CA THR A 277 15.93 -14.69 12.29
C THR A 277 16.13 -14.02 13.63
N GLU A 278 15.11 -13.32 14.11
CA GLU A 278 15.12 -12.73 15.44
C GLU A 278 14.82 -13.79 16.50
N GLY A 279 15.47 -13.67 17.66
CA GLY A 279 15.19 -14.49 18.83
C GLY A 279 13.76 -14.29 19.34
N MET A 280 13.21 -15.33 19.98
CA MET A 280 11.88 -15.27 20.63
C MET A 280 11.88 -14.42 21.91
N GLU A 281 13.03 -14.31 22.59
CA GLU A 281 13.17 -13.65 23.89
C GLU A 281 14.31 -12.61 23.95
N SER A 282 15.33 -12.75 23.10
CA SER A 282 16.45 -11.80 22.99
C SER A 282 16.40 -11.04 21.66
N SER A 283 16.95 -9.83 21.63
CA SER A 283 17.17 -9.06 20.39
C SER A 283 18.31 -9.64 19.53
N ASP A 284 18.72 -10.88 19.77
CA ASP A 284 19.76 -11.54 18.98
C ASP A 284 19.22 -11.87 17.60
N VAL A 285 20.00 -11.56 16.57
CA VAL A 285 19.66 -11.85 15.18
C VAL A 285 20.59 -12.93 14.66
N VAL A 286 20.04 -14.12 14.40
CA VAL A 286 20.75 -15.21 13.74
C VAL A 286 20.72 -14.98 12.24
N THR A 287 21.89 -15.03 11.61
CA THR A 287 22.04 -14.79 10.17
C THR A 287 22.45 -16.07 9.46
N THR A 288 21.67 -16.47 8.46
CA THR A 288 21.92 -17.66 7.63
C THR A 288 22.16 -17.22 6.20
N ASP A 289 23.37 -17.44 5.67
CA ASP A 289 23.71 -17.15 4.27
C ASP A 289 23.44 -18.39 3.39
N LEU A 290 22.50 -18.26 2.46
CA LEU A 290 22.12 -19.32 1.52
C LEU A 290 23.22 -19.63 0.50
N ARG A 291 24.24 -18.78 0.36
CA ARG A 291 25.40 -19.01 -0.51
C ARG A 291 26.39 -19.99 0.11
N GLU A 292 26.45 -20.04 1.45
CA GLU A 292 27.34 -20.95 2.18
C GLU A 292 26.72 -22.34 2.31
N LYS A 293 25.44 -22.42 2.67
CA LYS A 293 24.74 -23.68 2.88
C LYS A 293 23.27 -23.59 2.43
N PRO A 294 22.79 -24.53 1.61
CA PRO A 294 21.36 -24.62 1.31
C PRO A 294 20.58 -25.04 2.56
N VAL A 295 19.34 -24.57 2.64
CA VAL A 295 18.48 -24.76 3.82
C VAL A 295 17.34 -25.70 3.46
N SER A 296 17.07 -26.72 4.28
CA SER A 296 15.93 -27.61 4.06
C SER A 296 14.62 -26.95 4.50
N LEU A 297 13.60 -27.00 3.65
CA LEU A 297 12.26 -26.46 3.98
C LEU A 297 11.50 -27.28 5.02
N SER A 298 11.93 -28.52 5.30
CA SER A 298 11.31 -29.39 6.30
C SER A 298 12.01 -29.36 7.65
N GLU A 299 13.20 -28.75 7.74
CA GLU A 299 13.93 -28.56 8.99
C GLU A 299 13.16 -27.62 9.92
N SER A 300 13.07 -27.98 11.21
CA SER A 300 12.42 -27.13 12.19
C SER A 300 13.20 -25.83 12.35
N TRP A 301 12.54 -24.70 12.07
CA TRP A 301 13.18 -23.39 12.20
C TRP A 301 13.19 -22.91 13.65
N PHE A 302 12.15 -23.30 14.41
CA PHE A 302 12.04 -23.07 15.85
C PHE A 302 11.52 -24.33 16.56
N ASP A 303 12.33 -24.93 17.41
CA ASP A 303 12.01 -26.21 18.07
C ASP A 303 11.09 -26.09 19.29
N ASP A 304 11.07 -24.93 19.96
CA ASP A 304 10.38 -24.67 21.23
C ASP A 304 9.17 -23.73 21.10
N TRP A 305 8.61 -23.58 19.89
CA TRP A 305 7.51 -22.65 19.60
C TRP A 305 6.32 -22.79 20.55
N LYS A 306 5.93 -24.03 20.87
CA LYS A 306 4.79 -24.30 21.75
C LYS A 306 5.03 -23.78 23.18
N LEU A 307 6.22 -23.99 23.73
CA LEU A 307 6.59 -23.48 25.05
C LEU A 307 6.62 -21.95 25.04
N ALA A 308 7.26 -21.35 24.02
CA ALA A 308 7.29 -19.90 23.87
C ALA A 308 5.89 -19.28 23.75
N ALA A 309 4.97 -19.92 23.04
CA ALA A 309 3.57 -19.47 22.92
C ALA A 309 2.81 -19.60 24.25
N GLU A 310 2.96 -20.72 24.96
CA GLU A 310 2.34 -20.94 26.27
C GLU A 310 2.87 -19.94 27.33
N GLU A 311 4.18 -19.71 27.35
CA GLU A 311 4.82 -18.70 28.22
C GLU A 311 4.40 -17.27 27.87
N ALA A 312 4.34 -16.94 26.57
CA ALA A 312 3.87 -15.64 26.12
C ALA A 312 2.40 -15.39 26.49
N SER A 313 1.54 -16.42 26.40
CA SER A 313 0.11 -16.32 26.76
C SER A 313 -0.13 -16.22 28.28
N SER A 314 0.77 -16.77 29.10
CA SER A 314 0.68 -16.76 30.56
C SER A 314 1.12 -15.43 31.19
N LYS A 315 1.90 -14.62 30.45
CA LYS A 315 2.23 -13.24 30.84
C LYS A 315 0.97 -12.37 30.64
N ILE A 316 0.16 -12.22 31.69
CA ILE A 316 -1.09 -11.40 31.76
C ILE A 316 -0.91 -9.96 31.27
N SER A 317 0.32 -9.49 31.18
CA SER A 317 0.67 -8.29 30.44
C SER A 317 1.85 -8.64 29.53
N TYR A 318 1.58 -9.18 28.35
CA TYR A 318 2.34 -8.71 27.19
C TYR A 318 1.97 -7.21 27.11
N LYS A 319 2.64 -6.38 27.93
CA LYS A 319 3.05 -5.06 27.49
C LYS A 319 3.88 -5.36 26.25
N ALA A 320 3.19 -5.64 25.14
CA ALA A 320 3.68 -5.39 23.81
C ALA A 320 4.45 -4.09 23.96
N GLN A 321 5.76 -4.17 23.72
CA GLN A 321 6.68 -3.04 23.60
C GLN A 321 5.85 -1.78 23.39
N GLN A 322 5.58 -1.06 24.49
CA GLN A 322 4.48 -0.10 24.51
C GLN A 322 4.84 0.92 23.44
N ASP A 323 4.12 0.88 22.31
CA ASP A 323 4.59 1.58 21.11
C ASP A 323 4.88 3.01 21.52
N VAL A 324 6.09 3.46 21.21
CA VAL A 324 6.59 4.77 21.62
C VAL A 324 5.61 5.86 21.17
N VAL A 325 4.89 5.62 20.07
CA VAL A 325 3.88 6.49 19.49
C VAL A 325 2.67 5.67 19.03
N SER A 326 1.50 6.31 18.97
CA SER A 326 0.32 5.69 18.35
C SER A 326 -0.53 6.74 17.63
N ALA A 327 -1.09 6.38 16.47
CA ALA A 327 -2.00 7.21 15.70
C ALA A 327 -3.28 6.44 15.36
N HIS A 328 -4.43 7.01 15.73
CA HIS A 328 -5.74 6.41 15.49
C HIS A 328 -6.67 7.40 14.80
N ARG A 329 -7.51 6.91 13.89
CA ARG A 329 -8.53 7.70 13.20
C ARG A 329 -9.88 7.00 13.30
N PHE A 330 -10.92 7.79 13.55
CA PHE A 330 -12.28 7.28 13.75
C PHE A 330 -13.33 8.21 13.13
N VAL A 331 -14.44 7.61 12.68
CA VAL A 331 -15.64 8.34 12.25
C VAL A 331 -16.45 8.73 13.48
N THR A 332 -16.94 9.96 13.52
CA THR A 332 -17.83 10.47 14.56
C THR A 332 -19.20 10.86 13.99
N GLY A 333 -20.19 11.03 14.86
CA GLY A 333 -21.55 11.39 14.48
C GLY A 333 -22.46 10.20 14.14
N TYR A 334 -23.69 10.50 13.75
CA TYR A 334 -24.72 9.51 13.43
C TYR A 334 -25.49 9.91 12.18
N GLY A 335 -26.02 8.91 11.47
CA GLY A 335 -26.85 9.10 10.28
C GLY A 335 -26.09 9.10 8.94
N GLN A 336 -26.84 9.39 7.87
CA GLN A 336 -26.37 9.29 6.48
C GLN A 336 -26.01 10.64 5.86
N VAL A 337 -26.20 11.75 6.56
CA VAL A 337 -25.99 13.12 6.03
C VAL A 337 -24.79 13.78 6.69
N SER A 338 -24.83 13.93 8.02
CA SER A 338 -23.75 14.53 8.80
C SER A 338 -22.88 13.48 9.47
N GLY A 339 -21.61 13.81 9.67
CA GLY A 339 -20.68 13.04 10.49
C GLY A 339 -19.49 13.89 10.90
N GLY A 340 -18.42 13.23 11.30
CA GLY A 340 -17.14 13.85 11.53
C GLY A 340 -16.01 12.84 11.42
N ILE A 341 -14.80 13.36 11.39
CA ILE A 341 -13.57 12.59 11.48
C ILE A 341 -12.84 13.10 12.69
N ALA A 342 -12.32 12.19 13.49
CA ALA A 342 -11.47 12.52 14.62
C ALA A 342 -10.21 11.65 14.58
N VAL A 343 -9.11 12.26 15.00
CA VAL A 343 -7.77 11.68 14.95
C VAL A 343 -7.15 11.85 16.33
N GLN A 344 -6.54 10.78 16.82
CA GLN A 344 -5.83 10.73 18.08
C GLN A 344 -4.36 10.44 17.78
N LEU A 345 -3.48 11.34 18.21
CA LEU A 345 -2.04 11.23 18.13
C LEU A 345 -1.50 11.15 19.55
N LYS A 346 -0.68 10.15 19.85
CA LYS A 346 -0.18 9.92 21.19
C LYS A 346 1.33 9.71 21.17
N ASN A 347 2.02 10.42 22.05
CA ASN A 347 3.40 10.19 22.39
C ASN A 347 3.43 9.42 23.72
N ASN A 348 3.81 8.15 23.71
CA ASN A 348 3.97 7.32 24.90
C ASN A 348 5.42 7.31 25.42
N HIS A 349 6.35 8.05 24.80
CA HIS A 349 7.73 8.10 25.26
C HIS A 349 7.79 8.67 26.68
N PRO A 350 8.56 8.04 27.60
CA PRO A 350 8.57 8.43 29.01
C PRO A 350 9.17 9.80 29.28
N SER A 351 10.08 10.27 28.42
CA SER A 351 10.91 11.46 28.71
C SER A 351 11.18 12.40 27.53
N CYS A 352 10.70 12.09 26.31
CA CYS A 352 11.03 12.86 25.10
C CYS A 352 9.77 13.47 24.53
N GLY A 353 9.83 14.77 24.21
CA GLY A 353 8.88 15.41 23.31
C GLY A 353 9.12 14.99 21.87
N MET A 354 8.11 15.12 21.01
CA MET A 354 8.20 14.78 19.60
C MET A 354 7.50 15.85 18.77
N HIS A 355 8.10 16.20 17.64
CA HIS A 355 7.40 16.91 16.58
C HIS A 355 6.55 15.91 15.82
N VAL A 356 5.30 16.26 15.58
CA VAL A 356 4.33 15.39 14.92
C VAL A 356 3.73 16.12 13.74
N THR A 357 3.86 15.50 12.58
CA THR A 357 3.21 15.97 11.36
C THR A 357 2.18 14.95 10.93
N TYR A 358 0.92 15.39 10.80
CA TYR A 358 -0.18 14.57 10.32
C TYR A 358 -0.70 15.08 8.99
N HIS A 359 -0.70 14.22 7.97
CA HIS A 359 -1.20 14.52 6.63
C HIS A 359 -2.34 13.55 6.27
N ASP A 360 -3.50 14.08 5.84
CA ASP A 360 -4.65 13.29 5.42
C ASP A 360 -5.23 13.79 4.09
N VAL A 361 -5.56 12.85 3.21
CA VAL A 361 -6.20 13.10 1.92
C VAL A 361 -7.59 12.47 1.95
N ILE A 362 -8.61 13.32 2.06
CA ILE A 362 -10.00 12.88 2.29
C ILE A 362 -10.80 13.07 0.98
N PRO A 363 -11.42 12.02 0.43
CA PRO A 363 -12.14 12.10 -0.85
C PRO A 363 -13.20 13.21 -0.91
N TRP A 364 -13.40 13.76 -2.10
CA TRP A 364 -14.28 14.92 -2.33
C TRP A 364 -15.74 14.72 -1.95
N TYR A 365 -16.21 13.47 -1.92
CA TYR A 365 -17.58 13.13 -1.54
C TYR A 365 -17.83 13.23 -0.02
N LEU A 366 -16.77 13.46 0.76
CA LEU A 366 -16.83 13.90 2.15
C LEU A 366 -16.46 15.38 2.22
N ARG A 367 -17.46 16.23 2.42
CA ARG A 367 -17.24 17.67 2.53
C ARG A 367 -16.84 18.01 3.96
N VAL A 368 -15.56 18.28 4.18
CA VAL A 368 -15.02 18.60 5.50
C VAL A 368 -15.13 20.10 5.77
N TYR A 369 -15.59 20.47 6.97
CA TYR A 369 -15.79 21.86 7.38
C TYR A 369 -14.64 22.36 8.27
N PHE A 370 -13.66 23.04 7.67
CA PHE A 370 -12.47 23.53 8.40
C PHE A 370 -12.81 24.38 9.64
N HIS A 371 -13.86 25.20 9.58
CA HIS A 371 -14.30 26.06 10.69
C HIS A 371 -14.80 25.29 11.92
N THR A 372 -14.97 23.97 11.80
CA THR A 372 -15.42 23.09 12.90
C THR A 372 -14.25 22.38 13.59
N PHE A 373 -13.00 22.73 13.25
CA PHE A 373 -11.82 22.18 13.88
C PHE A 373 -11.88 22.36 15.40
N ARG A 374 -11.76 21.25 16.13
CA ARG A 374 -11.64 21.22 17.59
C ARG A 374 -10.50 20.30 17.97
N SER A 375 -9.66 20.75 18.90
CA SER A 375 -8.52 19.99 19.40
C SER A 375 -8.53 19.97 20.93
N THR A 376 -8.22 18.82 21.53
CA THR A 376 -8.08 18.63 22.96
C THR A 376 -6.78 17.88 23.25
N ALA A 377 -6.04 18.31 24.27
CA ALA A 377 -4.80 17.66 24.72
C ALA A 377 -5.00 17.23 26.17
N ASP A 378 -4.95 15.91 26.41
CA ASP A 378 -5.29 15.30 27.71
C ASP A 378 -6.63 15.79 28.29
N GLY A 379 -7.60 16.10 27.42
CA GLY A 379 -8.93 16.61 27.79
C GLY A 379 -9.03 18.13 27.98
N CYS A 380 -7.98 18.90 27.69
CA CYS A 380 -7.98 20.36 27.78
C CYS A 380 -7.77 21.04 26.41
N ASP A 381 -8.68 21.96 26.05
CA ASP A 381 -8.66 22.67 24.76
C ASP A 381 -7.53 23.71 24.68
N GLN A 382 -7.28 24.44 25.77
CA GLN A 382 -6.24 25.48 25.83
C GLN A 382 -4.84 24.89 25.61
N LYS A 383 -4.57 23.77 26.27
CA LYS A 383 -3.31 23.02 26.08
C LYS A 383 -3.13 22.61 24.63
N ALA A 384 -4.19 22.14 23.96
CA ALA A 384 -4.10 21.74 22.56
C ALA A 384 -3.73 22.89 21.62
N GLN A 385 -4.27 24.09 21.87
CA GLN A 385 -3.96 25.28 21.07
C GLN A 385 -2.49 25.72 21.21
N GLU A 386 -1.85 25.44 22.34
CA GLU A 386 -0.42 25.69 22.56
C GLU A 386 0.46 24.65 21.87
N LEU A 387 0.00 23.40 21.77
CA LEU A 387 0.75 22.30 21.14
C LEU A 387 0.68 22.33 19.61
N VAL A 388 -0.43 22.79 19.04
CA VAL A 388 -0.64 22.88 17.59
C VAL A 388 0.10 24.10 17.04
N GLN A 389 1.06 23.86 16.15
CA GLN A 389 1.93 24.89 15.56
C GLN A 389 1.38 25.41 14.24
N ALA A 390 0.95 24.50 13.36
CA ALA A 390 0.39 24.84 12.06
C ALA A 390 -0.77 23.92 11.68
N PHE A 391 -1.71 24.47 10.90
CA PHE A 391 -2.85 23.73 10.36
C PHE A 391 -3.17 24.25 8.96
N ASP A 392 -2.80 23.47 7.95
CA ASP A 392 -3.08 23.75 6.55
C ASP A 392 -4.25 22.90 6.06
N PHE A 393 -5.18 23.53 5.35
CA PHE A 393 -6.35 22.85 4.83
C PHE A 393 -6.70 23.33 3.42
N VAL A 394 -6.84 22.39 2.50
CA VAL A 394 -7.35 22.63 1.14
C VAL A 394 -8.70 21.93 1.01
N PRO A 395 -9.80 22.66 0.80
CA PRO A 395 -11.12 22.06 0.63
C PRO A 395 -11.22 21.32 -0.70
N ALA A 396 -11.99 20.23 -0.69
CA ALA A 396 -12.36 19.51 -1.90
C ALA A 396 -13.19 20.34 -2.86
N GLU A 397 -13.07 20.01 -4.14
CA GLU A 397 -13.97 20.47 -5.20
C GLU A 397 -14.98 19.37 -5.53
N LEU A 398 -16.23 19.74 -5.78
CA LEU A 398 -17.28 18.77 -6.07
C LEU A 398 -16.97 18.01 -7.37
N ARG A 399 -16.71 16.69 -7.27
CA ARG A 399 -16.25 15.84 -8.39
C ARG A 399 -14.92 16.31 -9.01
N GLY A 400 -14.11 17.00 -8.22
CA GLY A 400 -12.75 17.38 -8.55
C GLY A 400 -11.82 16.90 -7.45
N ARG A 401 -10.82 17.71 -7.13
CA ARG A 401 -9.78 17.36 -6.16
C ARG A 401 -10.34 16.98 -4.76
N PRO A 402 -9.66 16.09 -4.03
CA PRO A 402 -10.00 15.74 -2.65
C PRO A 402 -9.64 16.86 -1.67
N ASN A 403 -10.06 16.71 -0.41
CA ASN A 403 -9.61 17.58 0.68
C ASN A 403 -8.19 17.16 1.06
N GLN A 404 -7.34 18.12 1.38
CA GLN A 404 -6.04 17.88 1.99
C GLN A 404 -5.96 18.59 3.34
N LEU A 405 -5.39 17.91 4.31
CA LEU A 405 -5.25 18.36 5.68
C LEU A 405 -3.83 18.08 6.14
N ARG A 406 -3.14 19.09 6.67
CA ARG A 406 -1.82 18.96 7.29
C ARG A 406 -1.82 19.67 8.64
N LEU A 407 -1.42 18.95 9.68
CA LEU A 407 -1.32 19.45 11.05
C LEU A 407 0.10 19.23 11.54
N GLU A 408 0.73 20.30 12.02
CA GLU A 408 2.01 20.24 12.74
C GLU A 408 1.76 20.54 14.21
N ALA A 409 2.26 19.67 15.09
CA ALA A 409 2.13 19.84 16.53
C ALA A 409 3.39 19.34 17.25
N PHE A 410 3.70 19.95 18.40
CA PHE A 410 4.71 19.44 19.32
C PHE A 410 4.01 18.68 20.45
N LEU A 411 4.30 17.38 20.60
CA LEU A 411 3.72 16.52 21.63
C LEU A 411 4.77 16.21 22.73
N PRO A 412 4.64 16.78 23.94
CA PRO A 412 5.50 16.41 25.06
C PRO A 412 5.39 14.92 25.42
N ALA A 413 6.34 14.44 26.22
CA ALA A 413 6.35 13.07 26.74
C ALA A 413 5.01 12.69 27.40
N ASN A 414 4.51 11.49 27.09
CA ASN A 414 3.28 10.93 27.63
C ASN A 414 2.03 11.83 27.45
N THR A 415 1.89 12.47 26.28
CA THR A 415 0.73 13.32 25.95
C THR A 415 -0.11 12.74 24.83
N THR A 416 -1.42 13.02 24.88
CA THR A 416 -2.35 12.63 23.82
C THR A 416 -3.05 13.87 23.26
N LEU A 417 -2.90 14.10 21.95
CA LEU A 417 -3.62 15.12 21.19
C LEU A 417 -4.76 14.45 20.41
N VAL A 418 -5.97 14.95 20.57
CA VAL A 418 -7.14 14.53 19.80
C VAL A 418 -7.68 15.75 19.07
N PHE A 419 -7.86 15.66 17.76
CA PHE A 419 -8.57 16.69 17.00
C PHE A 419 -9.70 16.10 16.18
N SER A 420 -10.69 16.93 15.86
CA SER A 420 -11.89 16.53 15.15
C SER A 420 -12.40 17.61 14.22
N LEU A 421 -13.01 17.17 13.13
CA LEU A 421 -13.65 18.00 12.10
C LEU A 421 -15.00 17.40 11.76
N GLN A 422 -16.00 18.24 11.58
CA GLN A 422 -17.30 17.83 11.07
C GLN A 422 -17.24 17.70 9.54
N MET A 423 -18.00 16.74 9.02
CA MET A 423 -18.14 16.50 7.59
C MET A 423 -19.59 16.26 7.19
N GLU A 424 -19.90 16.55 5.94
CA GLU A 424 -21.15 16.20 5.28
C GLU A 424 -20.90 15.21 4.14
N LYS A 425 -21.80 14.24 4.02
CA LYS A 425 -21.77 13.19 3.00
C LYS A 425 -22.53 13.67 1.77
N VAL A 426 -21.83 13.79 0.65
CA VAL A 426 -22.43 14.30 -0.60
C VAL A 426 -23.31 13.24 -1.25
N PHE A 427 -24.42 13.66 -1.87
CA PHE A 427 -25.23 12.79 -2.71
C PHE A 427 -24.48 12.45 -4.01
N LEU A 428 -24.14 11.18 -4.14
CA LEU A 428 -23.51 10.62 -5.32
C LEU A 428 -24.55 10.29 -6.39
N ARG A 429 -24.14 10.38 -7.66
CA ARG A 429 -24.91 9.88 -8.80
C ARG A 429 -24.96 8.36 -8.76
N LEU A 430 -25.94 7.77 -9.44
CA LEU A 430 -26.09 6.32 -9.54
C LEU A 430 -24.81 5.65 -10.08
N SER A 431 -24.16 6.27 -11.07
CA SER A 431 -22.91 5.79 -11.68
C SER A 431 -21.66 5.99 -10.82
N GLU A 432 -21.75 6.80 -9.77
CA GLU A 432 -20.63 7.09 -8.84
C GLU A 432 -20.62 6.09 -7.67
N HIS A 433 -21.67 5.27 -7.54
CA HIS A 433 -21.71 4.24 -6.53
C HIS A 433 -20.93 3.00 -6.99
N PRO A 434 -20.21 2.36 -6.06
CA PRO A 434 -19.60 1.08 -6.34
C PRO A 434 -20.65 -0.03 -6.49
N PRO A 435 -20.27 -1.19 -7.07
CA PRO A 435 -21.19 -2.33 -7.25
C PRO A 435 -21.90 -2.79 -5.97
N ASP A 436 -21.28 -2.60 -4.80
CA ASP A 436 -21.91 -2.80 -3.49
C ASP A 436 -21.96 -1.47 -2.73
N ALA A 437 -23.01 -0.70 -3.00
CA ALA A 437 -23.25 0.59 -2.36
C ALA A 437 -23.62 0.48 -0.87
N ASN A 438 -24.17 -0.66 -0.44
CA ASN A 438 -24.71 -0.83 0.92
C ASN A 438 -23.62 -1.08 1.96
N ARG A 439 -22.46 -1.62 1.56
CA ARG A 439 -21.28 -1.77 2.43
C ARG A 439 -20.74 -0.43 2.92
N GLY A 440 -20.85 0.61 2.11
CA GLY A 440 -20.21 1.91 2.34
C GLY A 440 -18.90 2.08 1.58
N PHE A 441 -18.25 3.22 1.80
CA PHE A 441 -17.07 3.68 1.09
C PHE A 441 -15.84 3.62 1.98
N ASP A 442 -14.78 2.98 1.50
CA ASP A 442 -13.47 2.98 2.17
C ASP A 442 -12.75 4.31 1.90
N ILE A 443 -12.33 4.96 2.97
CA ILE A 443 -11.54 6.18 2.96
C ILE A 443 -10.08 5.79 3.24
N PRO A 444 -9.13 6.26 2.42
CA PRO A 444 -7.70 6.04 2.65
C PRO A 444 -7.24 6.46 4.04
N SER A 445 -6.16 5.84 4.51
CA SER A 445 -5.48 6.19 5.75
C SER A 445 -4.80 7.56 5.67
N GLY A 446 -4.73 8.27 6.80
CA GLY A 446 -3.82 9.41 6.98
C GLY A 446 -2.44 8.93 7.43
N VAL A 447 -1.46 9.81 7.33
CA VAL A 447 -0.05 9.57 7.64
C VAL A 447 0.36 10.44 8.83
N ALA A 448 0.94 9.84 9.86
CA ALA A 448 1.46 10.55 11.03
C ALA A 448 2.95 10.26 11.17
N THR A 449 3.79 11.29 11.07
CA THR A 449 5.24 11.17 11.27
C THR A 449 5.60 11.81 12.61
N PHE A 450 6.34 11.07 13.44
CA PHE A 450 6.82 11.50 14.74
C PHE A 450 8.33 11.56 14.73
N ASP A 451 8.87 12.73 15.05
CA ASP A 451 10.29 13.03 14.99
C ASP A 451 10.81 13.57 16.32
N VAL A 452 11.92 13.01 16.80
CA VAL A 452 12.75 13.59 17.85
C VAL A 452 13.91 14.28 17.16
N LEU A 453 13.77 15.58 16.92
CA LEU A 453 14.84 16.40 16.35
C LEU A 453 15.84 16.76 17.46
N ASP A 454 17.11 16.41 17.30
CA ASP A 454 18.18 16.91 18.17
C ASP A 454 18.64 18.28 17.64
N ASP A 455 17.79 19.30 17.81
CA ASP A 455 18.19 20.66 17.46
C ASP A 455 19.13 21.17 18.56
N GLY A 456 20.40 21.36 18.18
CA GLY A 456 21.51 21.78 19.05
C GLY A 456 21.35 23.15 19.72
N GLU A 457 20.15 23.72 19.80
CA GLU A 457 19.84 24.97 20.47
C GLU A 457 18.68 24.84 21.49
N ALA A 458 19.09 25.00 22.76
CA ALA A 458 18.33 25.52 23.91
C ALA A 458 17.39 24.64 24.76
N PHE A 459 16.86 23.49 24.35
CA PHE A 459 16.18 22.58 25.28
C PHE A 459 16.36 21.13 24.86
N SER A 460 16.93 20.28 25.72
CA SER A 460 16.94 18.85 25.47
C SER A 460 15.49 18.36 25.38
N ILE A 461 15.06 18.00 24.16
CA ILE A 461 13.70 17.49 23.89
C ILE A 461 13.44 16.19 24.67
N CYS A 462 14.52 15.47 24.99
CA CYS A 462 14.57 14.38 25.94
C CYS A 462 15.08 14.84 27.32
N GLY A 463 14.57 14.21 28.39
CA GLY A 463 15.09 14.42 29.75
C GLY A 463 16.61 14.16 29.83
N LYS A 464 17.30 14.87 30.74
CA LYS A 464 18.78 14.95 30.89
C LYS A 464 19.56 13.62 31.06
N GLU A 465 18.88 12.47 31.06
CA GLU A 465 19.46 11.14 31.30
C GLU A 465 19.34 10.18 30.10
N ALA A 466 18.70 10.59 29.00
CA ALA A 466 18.62 9.79 27.78
C ALA A 466 19.61 10.33 26.73
N GLU A 467 20.54 9.50 26.27
CA GLU A 467 21.24 9.73 24.99
C GLU A 467 20.17 9.98 23.93
N SER A 468 20.23 11.10 23.20
CA SER A 468 19.24 11.47 22.17
C SER A 468 19.30 10.45 21.02
N PRO A 469 18.36 9.50 20.90
CA PRO A 469 18.29 8.71 19.68
C PRO A 469 17.63 9.59 18.62
N ASN A 470 18.27 9.75 17.46
CA ASN A 470 17.55 10.24 16.28
C ASN A 470 16.42 9.25 16.01
N PHE A 471 15.17 9.69 16.25
CA PHE A 471 13.99 8.85 16.15
C PHE A 471 13.01 9.50 15.20
N THR A 472 12.79 8.84 14.07
CA THR A 472 11.75 9.19 13.09
C THR A 472 10.92 7.95 12.83
N THR A 473 9.61 8.08 12.99
CA THR A 473 8.68 6.99 12.71
C THR A 473 7.45 7.51 12.00
N THR A 474 7.05 6.83 10.94
CA THR A 474 5.84 7.15 10.19
C THR A 474 4.82 6.04 10.40
N LEU A 475 3.64 6.41 10.86
CA LEU A 475 2.50 5.54 11.09
C LEU A 475 1.37 5.86 10.12
N PHE A 476 0.58 4.85 9.76
CA PHE A 476 -0.65 5.02 9.00
C PHE A 476 -1.85 4.83 9.92
N THR A 477 -2.80 5.76 9.88
CA THR A 477 -4.05 5.60 10.64
C THR A 477 -4.95 4.53 10.01
N GLU A 478 -6.01 4.15 10.70
CA GLU A 478 -6.99 3.21 10.14
C GLU A 478 -7.70 3.80 8.91
N PRO A 479 -7.97 2.97 7.88
CA PRO A 479 -8.93 3.32 6.84
C PRO A 479 -10.32 3.42 7.46
N LEU A 480 -11.15 4.35 6.97
CA LEU A 480 -12.50 4.52 7.48
C LEU A 480 -13.52 3.90 6.54
N LEU A 481 -14.51 3.19 7.08
CA LEU A 481 -15.69 2.77 6.33
C LEU A 481 -16.84 3.75 6.58
N VAL A 482 -17.18 4.56 5.58
CA VAL A 482 -18.22 5.58 5.70
C VAL A 482 -19.45 5.17 4.89
N PRO A 483 -20.61 4.95 5.53
CA PRO A 483 -21.85 4.75 4.80
C PRO A 483 -22.30 6.08 4.19
N LEU A 484 -22.53 6.08 2.88
CA LEU A 484 -23.08 7.20 2.12
C LEU A 484 -24.57 6.98 1.86
N PRO A 485 -25.35 8.05 1.61
CA PRO A 485 -26.77 7.93 1.33
C PRO A 485 -26.99 7.16 0.02
N THR A 486 -27.42 5.91 0.12
CA THR A 486 -27.66 5.05 -1.02
C THR A 486 -29.01 5.38 -1.68
N PRO A 487 -29.06 5.58 -3.00
CA PRO A 487 -30.32 5.77 -3.71
C PRO A 487 -31.08 4.45 -3.85
N ASP A 488 -32.37 4.54 -4.18
CA ASP A 488 -33.16 3.37 -4.54
C ASP A 488 -32.73 2.84 -5.92
N PHE A 489 -31.87 1.82 -5.93
CA PHE A 489 -31.38 1.15 -7.14
C PHE A 489 -32.49 0.41 -7.91
N SER A 490 -33.66 0.16 -7.31
CA SER A 490 -34.76 -0.54 -7.96
C SER A 490 -35.56 0.34 -8.94
N MET A 491 -35.59 1.66 -8.70
CA MET A 491 -36.34 2.60 -9.54
C MET A 491 -35.86 2.61 -11.00
N PRO A 492 -34.54 2.75 -11.30
CA PRO A 492 -34.04 2.61 -12.68
C PRO A 492 -34.39 1.26 -13.31
N TYR A 493 -34.29 0.17 -12.54
CA TYR A 493 -34.64 -1.18 -13.03
C TYR A 493 -36.12 -1.29 -13.40
N ASN A 494 -37.01 -0.75 -12.56
CA ASN A 494 -38.45 -0.73 -12.82
C ASN A 494 -38.78 0.07 -14.08
N VAL A 495 -38.13 1.23 -14.26
CA VAL A 495 -38.31 2.06 -15.47
C VAL A 495 -37.79 1.35 -16.72
N ILE A 496 -36.60 0.74 -16.67
CA ILE A 496 -36.05 -0.03 -17.80
C ILE A 496 -36.97 -1.21 -18.15
N THR A 497 -37.47 -1.94 -17.16
CA THR A 497 -38.37 -3.08 -17.37
C THR A 497 -39.69 -2.64 -17.99
N MET A 498 -40.28 -1.55 -17.49
CA MET A 498 -41.52 -1.00 -18.05
C MET A 498 -41.33 -0.51 -19.49
N THR A 499 -40.30 0.31 -19.73
CA THR A 499 -40.03 0.89 -21.06
C THR A 499 -39.67 -0.19 -22.09
N SER A 500 -38.83 -1.16 -21.73
CA SER A 500 -38.50 -2.30 -22.61
C SER A 500 -39.72 -3.16 -22.91
N THR A 501 -40.62 -3.38 -21.94
CA THR A 501 -41.88 -4.10 -22.15
C THR A 501 -42.79 -3.35 -23.13
N VAL A 502 -42.93 -2.03 -22.98
CA VAL A 502 -43.72 -1.19 -23.90
C VAL A 502 -43.12 -1.21 -25.32
N VAL A 503 -41.80 -1.06 -25.43
CA VAL A 503 -41.09 -1.11 -26.73
C VAL A 503 -41.23 -2.50 -27.37
N ALA A 504 -41.06 -3.58 -26.61
CA ALA A 504 -41.23 -4.94 -27.11
C ALA A 504 -42.66 -5.19 -27.59
N PHE A 505 -43.66 -4.69 -26.86
CA PHE A 505 -45.06 -4.78 -27.28
C PHE A 505 -45.33 -3.96 -28.54
N PHE A 506 -44.84 -2.72 -28.62
CA PHE A 506 -44.99 -1.87 -29.80
C PHE A 506 -44.32 -2.48 -31.04
N VAL A 507 -43.05 -2.88 -30.93
CA VAL A 507 -42.31 -3.50 -32.03
C VAL A 507 -42.94 -4.85 -32.41
N GLY A 508 -43.32 -5.67 -31.44
CA GLY A 508 -43.96 -6.96 -31.68
C GLY A 508 -45.32 -6.82 -32.36
N THR A 509 -46.14 -5.84 -31.97
CA THR A 509 -47.43 -5.55 -32.61
C THR A 509 -47.24 -4.96 -34.00
N MET A 510 -46.29 -4.03 -34.19
CA MET A 510 -45.95 -3.45 -35.48
C MET A 510 -45.46 -4.52 -36.47
N LEU A 511 -44.51 -5.36 -36.07
CA LEU A 511 -44.00 -6.46 -36.89
C LEU A 511 -45.10 -7.47 -37.21
N ASN A 512 -45.96 -7.81 -36.24
CA ASN A 512 -47.11 -8.68 -36.50
C ASN A 512 -48.08 -8.06 -37.51
N ALA A 513 -48.34 -6.75 -37.45
CA ALA A 513 -49.21 -6.07 -38.39
C ALA A 513 -48.61 -6.00 -39.81
N LEU A 514 -47.30 -5.77 -39.93
CA LEU A 514 -46.60 -5.65 -41.22
C LEU A 514 -46.29 -7.00 -41.87
N LEU A 515 -45.93 -8.02 -41.08
CA LEU A 515 -45.43 -9.31 -41.59
C LEU A 515 -46.49 -10.41 -41.63
N ARG A 516 -47.61 -10.31 -40.89
CA ARG A 516 -48.72 -11.26 -41.08
C ARG A 516 -49.36 -11.01 -42.45
N LYS A 517 -49.04 -11.88 -43.41
CA LYS A 517 -49.87 -12.07 -44.61
C LYS A 517 -51.28 -12.43 -44.16
N ALA A 518 -52.24 -11.57 -44.47
CA ALA A 518 -53.65 -11.80 -44.17
C ALA A 518 -54.09 -13.17 -44.74
N PRO A 519 -54.57 -14.12 -43.92
CA PRO A 519 -55.27 -15.30 -44.42
C PRO A 519 -56.52 -14.89 -45.24
N ARG A 520 -57.05 -13.69 -44.95
CA ARG A 520 -58.23 -13.11 -45.58
C ARG A 520 -58.04 -12.73 -47.04
N LEU A 521 -56.84 -12.34 -47.49
CA LEU A 521 -56.65 -11.99 -48.91
C LEU A 521 -56.69 -13.24 -49.80
N LYS A 522 -56.12 -14.36 -49.33
CA LYS A 522 -56.23 -15.66 -50.01
C LYS A 522 -57.68 -16.17 -50.02
N GLN A 523 -58.42 -16.02 -48.92
CA GLN A 523 -59.85 -16.40 -48.86
C GLN A 523 -60.74 -15.50 -49.74
N MET A 524 -60.48 -14.19 -49.82
CA MET A 524 -61.20 -13.27 -50.70
C MET A 524 -60.88 -13.47 -52.19
N MET A 525 -59.65 -13.91 -52.54
CA MET A 525 -59.31 -14.26 -53.92
C MET A 525 -59.86 -15.62 -54.36
N THR A 526 -60.17 -16.53 -53.43
CA THR A 526 -60.79 -17.83 -53.75
C THR A 526 -62.31 -17.81 -53.81
N SER A 527 -62.98 -16.78 -53.29
CA SER A 527 -64.43 -16.61 -53.41
C SER A 527 -64.78 -15.78 -54.66
N SER A 528 -64.74 -16.42 -55.83
CA SER A 528 -65.43 -15.91 -57.03
C SER A 528 -66.93 -16.19 -56.90
N PRO A 529 -67.81 -15.18 -57.03
CA PRO A 529 -69.25 -15.41 -57.15
C PRO A 529 -69.56 -15.73 -58.61
N ASN A 530 -69.68 -17.00 -58.96
CA ASN A 530 -70.48 -17.48 -60.10
C ASN A 530 -70.34 -19.01 -60.20
N GLU A 531 -71.37 -19.73 -59.77
CA GLU A 531 -72.06 -20.67 -60.67
C GLU A 531 -73.47 -20.89 -60.15
N ALA A 532 -74.42 -20.43 -60.95
CA ALA A 532 -75.83 -20.71 -60.83
C ALA A 532 -76.10 -22.16 -61.23
N LYS A 533 -76.89 -22.87 -60.42
CA LYS A 533 -78.00 -23.70 -60.89
C LYS A 533 -78.91 -24.09 -59.73
#